data_AF-A0AAN9GJE0-F1
#
_entry.id   AF-A0AAN9GJE0-F1
#
_cell.length_a   1.000
_cell.length_b   1.000
_cell.length_c   1.000
_cell.angle_alpha   90.00
_cell.angle_beta   90.00
_cell.angle_gamma   90.00
#
_symmetry.space_group_name_H-M   'P 1'
#
loop_
_entity.id
_entity.type
_entity.pdbx_description
1 polymer ?
#
loop_
_entity_poly.entity_id
_entity_poly.type
_entity_poly.pdbx_seq_one_letter_code
_entity_poly.pdbx_strand_id
1 'polypeptide(L)'
;MVRTYKRKTQWTSKPVQNMKDAVEAVKEGLSFREAARMFSVSKSSLGRAMSRGKISSLTSQCNTRQVFTNAEEQELVEYIIQASKYGFPIDSMTLRSLAFDLANKNPKSLSSKLDKE
;
A
#
# COMPACT_ATOMS: atom_id res chain seq x y z
N MET A 1 20.34 23.77 -12.35
CA MET A 1 18.88 23.70 -12.57
C MET A 1 18.41 22.30 -12.20
N VAL A 2 17.45 22.15 -11.27
CA VAL A 2 17.00 20.84 -10.77
C VAL A 2 16.16 20.12 -11.83
N ARG A 3 16.46 18.84 -12.10
CA ARG A 3 15.73 18.01 -13.06
C ARG A 3 14.34 17.64 -12.51
N THR A 4 13.28 18.17 -13.09
CA THR A 4 11.91 17.71 -12.82
C THR A 4 11.62 16.41 -13.58
N TYR A 5 11.72 15.27 -12.91
CA TYR A 5 11.45 13.97 -13.52
C TYR A 5 9.94 13.74 -13.69
N LYS A 6 9.48 13.59 -14.94
CA LYS A 6 8.14 13.08 -15.27
C LYS A 6 8.23 11.61 -15.66
N ARG A 7 7.45 10.74 -14.99
CA ARG A 7 7.36 9.32 -15.37
C ARG A 7 6.78 9.18 -16.78
N LYS A 8 7.33 8.25 -17.55
CA LYS A 8 6.85 7.93 -18.91
C LYS A 8 5.70 6.94 -18.92
N THR A 9 5.53 6.16 -17.84
CA THR A 9 4.57 5.04 -17.79
C THR A 9 3.60 5.18 -16.62
N GLN A 10 2.35 4.79 -16.87
CA GLN A 10 1.25 4.79 -15.89
C GLN A 10 0.85 3.36 -15.48
N TRP A 11 1.79 2.40 -15.50
CA TRP A 11 1.49 0.98 -15.29
C TRP A 11 0.76 0.68 -13.97
N THR A 12 1.03 1.46 -12.92
CA THR A 12 0.42 1.30 -11.59
C THR A 12 -0.91 2.05 -11.44
N SER A 13 -1.28 2.92 -12.39
CA SER A 13 -2.45 3.81 -12.28
C SER A 13 -3.77 3.14 -12.68
N LYS A 14 -3.79 1.82 -12.90
CA LYS A 14 -5.05 1.15 -13.25
C LYS A 14 -5.93 1.06 -12.00
N PRO A 15 -7.15 1.59 -12.03
CA PRO A 15 -8.02 1.57 -10.86
C PRO A 15 -8.34 0.13 -10.49
N VAL A 16 -8.36 -0.13 -9.19
CA VAL A 16 -8.61 -1.45 -8.60
C VAL A 16 -9.99 -1.97 -9.02
N GLN A 17 -10.96 -1.07 -9.19
CA GLN A 17 -12.32 -1.40 -9.63
C GLN A 17 -12.33 -2.06 -11.00
N ASN A 18 -11.65 -1.48 -12.00
CA ASN A 18 -11.57 -2.09 -13.33
C ASN A 18 -11.04 -3.52 -13.31
N MET A 19 -10.15 -3.88 -12.38
CA MET A 19 -9.71 -5.26 -12.27
C MET A 19 -10.75 -6.16 -11.56
N LYS A 20 -11.49 -5.66 -10.58
CA LYS A 20 -12.61 -6.41 -9.98
C LYS A 20 -13.65 -6.75 -11.04
N ASP A 21 -14.10 -5.75 -11.78
CA ASP A 21 -15.10 -5.90 -12.82
C ASP A 21 -14.62 -6.86 -13.92
N ALA A 22 -13.33 -6.78 -14.29
CA ALA A 22 -12.76 -7.70 -15.27
C ALA A 22 -12.66 -9.15 -14.77
N VAL A 23 -12.45 -9.37 -13.47
CA VAL A 23 -12.45 -10.71 -12.88
C VAL A 23 -13.87 -11.26 -12.81
N GLU A 24 -14.86 -10.43 -12.48
CA GLU A 24 -16.28 -10.81 -12.48
C GLU A 24 -16.77 -11.19 -13.88
N ALA A 25 -16.47 -10.38 -14.90
CA ALA A 25 -16.81 -10.68 -16.29
C ALA A 25 -16.23 -12.03 -16.77
N VAL A 26 -15.00 -12.37 -16.35
CA VAL A 26 -14.40 -13.67 -16.69
C VAL A 26 -15.09 -14.82 -15.94
N LYS A 27 -15.57 -14.60 -14.71
CA LYS A 27 -16.38 -15.61 -13.99
C LYS A 27 -17.75 -15.83 -14.63
N GLU A 28 -18.34 -14.78 -15.21
CA GLU A 28 -19.60 -14.83 -15.95
C GLU A 28 -19.46 -15.53 -17.32
N GLY A 29 -18.24 -15.79 -17.77
CA GLY A 29 -17.96 -16.60 -18.97
C GLY A 29 -17.27 -15.84 -20.11
N LEU A 30 -16.92 -14.56 -19.94
CA LEU A 30 -16.13 -13.84 -20.95
C LEU A 30 -14.70 -14.39 -21.05
N SER A 31 -14.13 -14.32 -22.25
CA SER A 31 -12.74 -14.71 -22.44
C SER A 31 -11.77 -13.72 -21.77
N PHE A 32 -10.62 -14.21 -21.31
CA PHE A 32 -9.56 -13.39 -20.71
C PHE A 32 -9.13 -12.20 -21.60
N ARG A 33 -9.19 -12.36 -22.93
CA ARG A 33 -8.78 -11.33 -23.88
C ARG A 33 -9.85 -10.25 -24.02
N GLU A 34 -11.12 -10.64 -24.06
CA GLU A 34 -12.25 -9.70 -24.17
C GLU A 34 -12.40 -8.87 -22.90
N ALA A 35 -12.39 -9.50 -21.73
CA ALA A 35 -12.44 -8.79 -20.45
C ALA A 35 -11.26 -7.82 -20.30
N ALA A 36 -10.04 -8.24 -20.66
CA ALA A 36 -8.86 -7.37 -20.66
C ALA A 36 -9.05 -6.12 -21.54
N ARG A 37 -9.64 -6.29 -22.74
CA ARG A 37 -9.90 -5.19 -23.66
C ARG A 37 -11.00 -4.25 -23.13
N MET A 38 -12.09 -4.80 -22.61
CA MET A 38 -13.24 -4.02 -22.11
C MET A 38 -12.86 -3.14 -20.92
N PHE A 39 -12.13 -3.70 -19.95
CA PHE A 39 -11.80 -2.99 -18.71
C PHE A 39 -10.42 -2.29 -18.75
N SER A 40 -9.77 -2.27 -19.92
CA SER A 40 -8.42 -1.68 -20.12
C SER A 40 -7.34 -2.25 -19.17
N VAL A 41 -7.44 -3.55 -18.88
CA VAL A 41 -6.53 -4.29 -18.01
C VAL A 41 -5.60 -5.17 -18.86
N SER A 42 -4.37 -5.40 -18.40
CA SER A 42 -3.47 -6.34 -19.08
C SER A 42 -3.90 -7.79 -18.82
N LYS A 43 -3.98 -8.61 -19.88
CA LYS A 43 -4.28 -10.06 -19.78
C LYS A 43 -3.42 -10.76 -18.72
N SER A 44 -2.13 -10.45 -18.67
CA SER A 44 -1.18 -11.04 -17.72
C SER A 44 -1.45 -10.65 -16.26
N SER A 45 -2.02 -9.46 -16.01
CA SER A 45 -2.44 -9.02 -14.68
C SER A 45 -3.75 -9.68 -14.28
N LEU A 46 -4.70 -9.77 -15.20
CA LEU A 46 -5.98 -10.45 -14.99
C LEU A 46 -5.77 -11.94 -14.69
N GLY A 47 -4.92 -12.62 -15.48
CA GLY A 47 -4.57 -14.02 -15.23
C GLY A 47 -3.89 -14.24 -13.88
N ARG A 48 -2.99 -13.32 -13.47
CA ARG A 48 -2.38 -13.35 -12.13
C ARG A 48 -3.38 -13.09 -11.01
N ALA A 49 -4.34 -12.21 -11.22
CA ALA A 49 -5.40 -11.91 -10.25
C ALA A 49 -6.28 -13.14 -10.01
N MET A 50 -6.65 -13.84 -11.09
CA MET A 50 -7.42 -15.08 -11.02
C MET A 50 -6.62 -16.19 -10.32
N SER A 51 -5.38 -16.46 -10.76
CA SER A 51 -4.60 -17.58 -10.22
C SER A 51 -4.25 -17.44 -8.74
N ARG A 52 -4.05 -16.20 -8.26
CA ARG A 52 -3.76 -15.93 -6.84
C ARG A 52 -5.02 -15.83 -5.98
N GLY A 53 -6.21 -15.76 -6.57
CA GLY A 53 -7.49 -15.62 -5.86
C GLY A 53 -7.64 -14.35 -5.02
N LYS A 54 -6.70 -13.39 -5.13
CA LYS A 54 -6.63 -12.18 -4.30
C LYS A 54 -6.55 -10.95 -5.20
N ILE A 55 -7.70 -10.29 -5.39
CA ILE A 55 -7.76 -8.97 -6.04
C ILE A 55 -7.12 -7.91 -5.12
N SER A 56 -7.16 -8.13 -3.80
CA SER A 56 -6.48 -7.31 -2.77
C SER A 56 -4.95 -7.31 -2.86
N SER A 57 -4.34 -8.20 -3.65
CA SER A 57 -2.90 -8.19 -3.96
C SER A 57 -2.53 -7.19 -5.06
N LEU A 58 -3.51 -6.56 -5.72
CA LEU A 58 -3.29 -5.63 -6.83
C LEU A 58 -3.23 -4.17 -6.41
N THR A 59 -3.93 -3.83 -5.32
CA THR A 59 -3.51 -2.73 -4.48
C THR A 59 -2.12 -3.08 -3.96
N SER A 60 -1.21 -2.12 -3.97
CA SER A 60 0.18 -2.25 -3.55
C SER A 60 0.31 -2.51 -2.04
N GLN A 61 -0.46 -3.45 -1.49
CA GLN A 61 -0.18 -4.06 -0.20
C GLN A 61 1.08 -4.91 -0.36
N CYS A 62 2.23 -4.23 -0.39
CA CYS A 62 3.51 -4.78 0.01
C CYS A 62 3.49 -5.07 1.53
N ASN A 63 2.43 -5.72 2.02
CA ASN A 63 2.17 -5.98 3.44
C ASN A 63 3.02 -7.13 3.98
N THR A 64 3.93 -7.67 3.17
CA THR A 64 4.80 -8.78 3.55
C THR A 64 5.76 -8.42 4.69
N ARG A 65 5.90 -7.14 5.06
CA ARG A 65 6.73 -6.65 6.19
C ARG A 65 6.09 -5.48 6.95
N GLN A 66 4.77 -5.40 6.99
CA GLN A 66 4.09 -4.35 7.75
C GLN A 66 4.27 -4.59 9.26
N VAL A 67 4.91 -3.65 9.96
CA VAL A 67 5.22 -3.74 11.40
C VAL A 67 4.07 -3.19 12.26
N PHE A 68 3.46 -2.08 11.83
CA PHE A 68 2.29 -1.50 12.49
C PHE A 68 1.01 -1.94 11.80
N THR A 69 0.01 -2.30 12.60
CA THR A 69 -1.34 -2.46 12.06
C THR A 69 -1.90 -1.10 11.63
N ASN A 70 -2.89 -1.10 10.73
CA ASN A 70 -3.50 0.15 10.26
C ASN A 70 -4.07 1.00 11.41
N ALA A 71 -4.55 0.37 12.48
CA ALA A 71 -5.07 1.06 13.66
C ALA A 71 -3.95 1.80 14.41
N GLU A 72 -2.80 1.16 14.61
CA GLU A 72 -1.65 1.78 15.29
C GLU A 72 -1.02 2.91 14.46
N GLU A 73 -1.02 2.79 13.12
CA GLU A 73 -0.61 3.89 12.26
C GLU A 73 -1.56 5.09 12.38
N GLN A 74 -2.87 4.83 12.50
CA GLN A 74 -3.86 5.89 12.73
C GLN A 74 -3.65 6.59 14.08
N GLU A 75 -3.40 5.83 15.15
CA GLU A 75 -3.09 6.41 16.47
C GLU A 75 -1.85 7.32 16.43
N LEU A 76 -0.79 6.91 15.73
CA LEU A 76 0.41 7.75 15.55
C LEU A 76 0.10 9.02 14.77
N VAL A 77 -0.70 8.92 13.70
CA VAL A 77 -1.11 10.09 12.90
C VAL A 77 -1.94 11.07 13.72
N GLU A 78 -2.90 10.56 14.49
CA GLU A 78 -3.72 11.39 15.37
C GLU A 78 -2.87 12.10 16.42
N TYR A 79 -1.90 11.40 17.02
CA TYR A 79 -0.97 11.99 17.97
C TYR A 79 -0.15 13.13 17.35
N ILE A 80 0.39 12.94 16.14
CA ILE A 80 1.14 13.99 15.42
C ILE A 80 0.25 15.21 15.16
N ILE A 81 -0.99 14.99 14.71
CA ILE A 81 -1.93 16.08 14.42
C ILE A 81 -2.27 16.83 15.71
N GLN A 82 -2.51 16.12 16.81
CA GLN A 82 -2.79 16.73 18.11
C GLN A 82 -1.59 17.54 18.61
N ALA A 83 -0.38 16.98 18.58
CA ALA A 83 0.84 17.66 19.00
C ALA A 83 1.06 18.95 18.19
N SER A 84 0.83 18.91 16.87
CA SER A 84 0.88 20.09 16.01
C SER A 84 -0.17 21.15 16.40
N LYS A 85 -1.41 20.74 16.71
CA LYS A 85 -2.47 21.65 17.17
C LYS A 85 -2.13 22.34 18.49
N TYR A 86 -1.43 21.65 19.40
CA TYR A 86 -0.96 22.22 20.67
C TYR A 86 0.29 23.09 20.53
N GLY A 87 0.83 23.25 19.32
CA GLY A 87 2.02 24.09 19.05
C GLY A 87 3.35 23.35 19.16
N PHE A 88 3.33 22.02 19.27
CA PHE A 88 4.52 21.17 19.36
C PHE A 88 4.60 20.24 18.15
N PRO A 89 5.04 20.72 16.98
CA PRO A 89 5.26 19.84 15.84
C PRO A 89 6.37 18.82 16.16
N ILE A 90 6.10 17.56 15.86
CA ILE A 90 7.03 16.46 16.10
C ILE A 90 8.00 16.35 14.92
N ASP A 91 9.31 16.36 15.19
CA ASP A 91 10.32 16.12 14.18
C ASP A 91 10.35 14.65 13.72
N SER A 92 10.83 14.42 12.51
CA SER A 92 10.97 13.09 11.93
C SER A 92 11.85 12.17 12.78
N MET A 93 12.87 12.69 13.48
CA MET A 93 13.73 11.88 14.34
C MET A 93 13.00 11.39 15.59
N THR A 94 12.31 12.31 16.27
CA THR A 94 11.55 11.99 17.49
C THR A 94 10.34 11.11 17.20
N LEU A 95 9.73 11.24 16.02
CA LEU A 95 8.68 10.32 15.57
C LEU A 95 9.20 8.90 15.36
N ARG A 96 10.41 8.73 14.80
CA ARG A 96 11.02 7.40 14.62
C ARG A 96 11.34 6.73 15.95
N SER A 97 11.87 7.48 16.92
CA SER A 97 12.14 6.94 18.27
C SER A 97 10.83 6.54 18.96
N LEU A 98 9.77 7.35 18.85
CA LEU A 98 8.46 7.04 19.42
C LEU A 98 7.86 5.78 18.78
N ALA A 99 7.92 5.67 17.44
CA ALA A 99 7.47 4.48 16.73
C ALA A 99 8.26 3.23 17.15
N PHE A 100 9.57 3.34 17.33
CA PHE A 100 10.41 2.24 17.82
C PHE A 100 10.00 1.79 19.23
N ASP A 101 9.80 2.74 20.15
CA ASP A 101 9.33 2.44 21.51
C ASP A 101 7.96 1.76 21.52
N LEU A 102 7.03 2.23 20.67
CA LEU A 102 5.70 1.62 20.50
C LEU A 102 5.84 0.18 19.98
N ALA A 103 6.72 -0.05 19.01
CA ALA A 103 6.96 -1.36 18.45
C ALA A 103 7.68 -2.33 19.40
N ASN A 104 8.46 -1.84 20.37
CA ASN A 104 9.07 -2.67 21.41
C ASN A 104 8.07 -3.04 22.52
N LYS A 105 7.15 -2.14 22.86
CA LYS A 105 6.12 -2.38 23.88
C LYS A 105 5.11 -3.43 23.45
N ASN A 106 4.80 -3.50 22.15
CA ASN A 106 3.96 -4.55 21.58
C ASN A 106 4.87 -5.68 21.09
N PRO A 107 4.72 -6.96 21.52
CA PRO A 107 5.60 -8.04 21.09
C PRO A 107 5.42 -8.32 19.58
N LYS A 108 6.22 -7.63 18.76
CA LYS A 108 6.14 -7.67 17.29
C LYS A 108 7.46 -8.14 16.68
N SER A 109 7.35 -8.73 15.49
CA SER A 109 8.50 -9.10 14.68
C SER A 109 9.22 -7.85 14.17
N LEU A 110 10.16 -7.34 14.95
CA LEU A 110 11.06 -6.26 14.55
C LEU A 110 12.19 -6.82 13.68
N SER A 111 12.47 -6.14 12.56
CA SER A 111 13.69 -6.38 11.77
C SER A 111 14.87 -5.72 12.50
N SER A 112 15.97 -6.44 12.70
CA SER A 112 17.20 -6.06 13.44
C SER A 112 18.01 -4.89 12.86
N LYS A 113 17.40 -4.02 12.04
CA LYS A 113 18.04 -2.87 11.37
C LYS A 113 17.49 -1.52 11.84
N LEU A 114 16.58 -1.52 12.82
CA LEU A 114 16.07 -0.30 13.46
C LEU A 114 16.92 0.12 14.67
N ASP A 115 18.01 -0.59 14.93
CA ASP A 115 18.91 -0.31 16.04
C ASP A 115 19.78 0.91 15.74
N LYS A 116 19.41 2.02 16.39
CA LYS A 116 20.24 3.16 16.85
C LYS A 116 21.31 3.71 15.89
N GLU A 117 21.06 4.94 15.41
CA GLU A 117 22.05 6.03 15.48
C GLU A 117 21.44 7.20 16.25
#